data_AF-A0A813DED6-F1
#
_entry.id   AF-A0A813DED6-F1
#
_cell.length_a   1.000
_cell.length_b   1.000
_cell.length_c   1.000
_cell.angle_alpha   90.00
_cell.angle_beta   90.00
_cell.angle_gamma   90.00
#
_symmetry.space_group_name_H-M   'P 1'
#
loop_
_entity.id
_entity.type
_entity.pdbx_description
1 polymer ?
#
loop_
_entity_poly.entity_id
_entity_poly.type
_entity_poly.pdbx_seq_one_letter_code
_entity_poly.pdbx_strand_id
1 'polypeptide(L)'
;AFMGRSVVGQRGEDIRFSFVGAHFPIAKLASALEDPTVDPLHGAKIALARTLRKVLLKANRRQLTDEKTVIFVQGDLNSRTVLRGTEVHDALLELLDDDAMQAAIMHELELPPGRWREVVPYSSVNDLPVTYKFHLNLACSTFDDELGPSGGDSSETGSPCSPSTLTIGHVIASARRSAEQSASSATDNDIKPPERKTSKPSSASLRSAQSGGSSDIYRRTMTDLGPDRLANWGVVFKQDHFRAFRFPACADRVIYWAADSLADRLSWELPRGGYEVNHAQLGSDHRPVSLEVVLRLAPAALRTSRNLAFATCGLVEGVVSPSENELPDLEDEGLVSEDDELQGRQSLPEDQMKRTGSCAMFISSV
;
A
#
# COMPACT_ATOMS: atom_id res chain seq x y z
N ALA A 1 -14.41 -2.76 11.81
CA ALA A 1 -14.95 -4.11 12.12
C ALA A 1 -14.01 -5.19 11.59
N PHE A 2 -13.81 -6.30 12.32
CA PHE A 2 -13.12 -7.49 11.80
C PHE A 2 -14.19 -8.34 11.08
N MET A 3 -14.40 -8.09 9.80
CA MET A 3 -15.34 -8.84 8.97
C MET A 3 -14.55 -9.82 8.12
N GLY A 4 -14.85 -11.11 8.27
CA GLY A 4 -14.11 -12.13 7.57
C GLY A 4 -14.82 -13.47 7.55
N ARG A 5 -14.27 -14.39 6.77
CA ARG A 5 -14.70 -15.78 6.68
C ARG A 5 -13.51 -16.69 6.84
N SER A 6 -13.71 -17.81 7.51
CA SER A 6 -12.69 -18.85 7.63
C SER A 6 -13.14 -20.10 6.87
N VAL A 7 -12.20 -20.73 6.17
CA VAL A 7 -12.39 -21.99 5.43
C VAL A 7 -11.33 -22.96 5.93
N VAL A 8 -11.73 -24.20 6.19
CA VAL A 8 -10.81 -25.27 6.62
C VAL A 8 -10.63 -26.26 5.48
N GLY A 9 -9.37 -26.52 5.11
CA GLY A 9 -9.04 -27.50 4.08
C GLY A 9 -9.34 -28.92 4.56
N GLN A 10 -10.16 -29.65 3.81
CA GLN A 10 -10.58 -31.02 4.16
C GLN A 10 -9.54 -32.10 3.82
N ARG A 11 -8.44 -31.74 3.13
CA ARG A 11 -7.42 -32.70 2.68
C ARG A 11 -6.14 -32.59 3.52
N GLY A 12 -6.07 -33.40 4.58
CA GLY A 12 -4.82 -33.95 5.10
C GLY A 12 -4.15 -33.25 6.28
N GLU A 13 -4.38 -31.96 6.54
CA GLU A 13 -3.69 -31.24 7.62
C GLU A 13 -4.54 -30.25 8.42
N ASP A 14 -5.84 -30.13 8.10
CA ASP A 14 -6.78 -29.20 8.73
C ASP A 14 -6.29 -27.74 8.72
N ILE A 15 -5.68 -27.30 7.61
CA ILE A 15 -5.22 -25.92 7.47
C ILE A 15 -6.42 -24.99 7.36
N ARG A 16 -6.38 -23.91 8.14
CA ARG A 16 -7.41 -22.89 8.18
C ARG A 16 -6.94 -21.65 7.43
N PHE A 17 -7.76 -21.19 6.50
CA PHE A 17 -7.58 -19.92 5.81
C PHE A 17 -8.63 -18.95 6.33
N SER A 18 -8.20 -17.81 6.88
CA SER A 18 -9.10 -16.76 7.38
C SER A 18 -8.91 -15.50 6.54
N PHE A 19 -9.97 -15.02 5.90
CA PHE A 19 -9.94 -13.87 5.01
C PHE A 19 -10.60 -12.68 5.70
N VAL A 20 -9.87 -11.57 5.83
CA VAL A 20 -10.31 -10.36 6.52
C VAL A 20 -10.30 -9.19 5.54
N GLY A 21 -11.43 -8.53 5.38
CA GLY A 21 -11.50 -7.23 4.72
C GLY A 21 -11.11 -6.12 5.70
N ALA A 22 -10.23 -5.22 5.29
CA ALA A 22 -9.72 -4.14 6.14
C ALA A 22 -9.70 -2.79 5.43
N HIS A 23 -9.87 -1.75 6.23
CA HIS A 23 -9.62 -0.36 5.86
C HIS A 23 -8.82 0.27 7.00
N PHE A 24 -7.52 0.51 6.78
CA PHE A 24 -6.62 0.97 7.83
C PHE A 24 -6.80 2.47 8.09
N PRO A 25 -6.69 2.95 9.34
CA PRO A 25 -6.90 4.36 9.65
C PRO A 25 -5.78 5.25 9.09
N ILE A 26 -6.12 6.17 8.19
CA ILE A 26 -5.14 7.08 7.58
C ILE A 26 -4.65 8.18 8.52
N ALA A 27 -5.41 8.56 9.56
CA ALA A 27 -5.11 9.75 10.37
C ALA A 27 -3.72 9.70 11.04
N LYS A 28 -3.35 8.54 11.61
CA LYS A 28 -2.04 8.35 12.26
C LYS A 28 -0.89 8.34 11.27
N LEU A 29 -1.06 7.70 10.12
CA LEU A 29 -0.07 7.73 9.05
C LEU A 29 0.11 9.15 8.50
N ALA A 30 -0.99 9.87 8.25
CA ALA A 30 -0.93 11.25 7.77
C ALA A 30 -0.20 12.15 8.76
N SER A 31 -0.47 12.01 10.07
CA SER A 31 0.27 12.73 11.10
C SER A 31 1.76 12.38 11.08
N ALA A 32 2.13 11.11 10.97
CA ALA A 32 3.51 10.67 10.94
C ALA A 32 4.29 11.19 9.72
N LEU A 33 3.63 11.31 8.56
CA LEU A 33 4.25 11.81 7.33
C LEU A 33 4.43 13.33 7.31
N GLU A 34 3.74 14.05 8.19
CA GLU A 34 3.74 15.51 8.21
C GLU A 34 4.42 16.10 9.45
N ASP A 35 4.72 15.27 10.44
CA ASP A 35 5.46 15.68 11.62
C ASP A 35 6.94 15.93 11.26
N PRO A 36 7.44 17.18 11.34
CA PRO A 36 8.83 17.48 11.01
C PRO A 36 9.83 17.01 12.08
N THR A 37 9.34 16.59 13.25
CA THR A 37 10.17 16.17 14.39
C THR A 37 10.47 14.68 14.40
N VAL A 38 9.72 13.90 13.62
CA VAL A 38 9.84 12.45 13.53
C VAL A 38 10.27 12.07 12.11
N ASP A 39 11.09 11.03 12.03
CA ASP A 39 11.40 10.42 10.74
C ASP A 39 10.13 9.81 10.11
N PRO A 40 9.66 10.32 8.94
CA PRO A 40 8.34 10.02 8.42
C PRO A 40 8.11 8.55 8.10
N LEU A 41 9.11 7.85 7.57
CA LEU A 41 8.97 6.42 7.28
C LEU A 41 8.95 5.59 8.58
N HIS A 42 9.79 5.89 9.57
CA HIS A 42 9.71 5.19 10.86
C HIS A 42 8.36 5.40 11.55
N GLY A 43 7.86 6.64 11.59
CA GLY A 43 6.53 6.95 12.15
C GLY A 43 5.39 6.24 11.40
N ALA A 44 5.44 6.21 10.07
CA ALA A 44 4.47 5.50 9.25
C ALA A 44 4.49 3.98 9.52
N LYS A 45 5.68 3.38 9.63
CA LYS A 45 5.83 1.96 10.00
C LYS A 45 5.23 1.66 11.38
N ILE A 46 5.47 2.50 12.39
CA ILE A 46 4.86 2.34 13.72
C ILE A 46 3.32 2.37 13.64
N ALA A 47 2.76 3.31 12.87
CA ALA A 47 1.31 3.43 12.71
C ALA A 47 0.69 2.16 12.06
N LEU A 48 1.34 1.61 11.03
CA LEU A 48 0.93 0.36 10.39
C LEU A 48 1.12 -0.84 11.34
N ALA A 49 2.26 -0.94 12.02
CA ALA A 49 2.57 -2.01 12.98
C ALA A 49 1.52 -2.09 14.10
N ARG A 50 1.13 -0.95 14.68
CA ARG A 50 0.05 -0.87 15.67
C ARG A 50 -1.27 -1.43 15.13
N THR A 51 -1.60 -1.12 13.88
CA THR A 51 -2.83 -1.60 13.24
C THR A 51 -2.78 -3.11 13.01
N LEU A 52 -1.67 -3.64 12.49
CA LEU A 52 -1.46 -5.08 12.29
C LEU A 52 -1.45 -5.86 13.62
N ARG A 53 -0.84 -5.32 14.66
CA ARG A 53 -0.88 -5.88 16.01
C ARG A 53 -2.31 -6.01 16.53
N LYS A 54 -3.17 -5.01 16.31
CA LYS A 54 -4.59 -5.09 16.67
C LYS A 54 -5.32 -6.18 15.91
N VAL A 55 -5.00 -6.38 14.63
CA VAL A 55 -5.56 -7.48 13.83
C VAL A 55 -5.17 -8.83 14.45
N LEU A 56 -3.89 -9.05 14.76
CA LEU A 56 -3.44 -10.28 15.42
C LEU A 56 -4.04 -10.47 16.81
N LEU A 57 -4.11 -9.43 17.63
CA LEU A 57 -4.73 -9.50 18.95
C LEU A 57 -6.19 -9.94 18.87
N LYS A 58 -6.95 -9.39 17.90
CA LYS A 58 -8.35 -9.79 17.66
C LYS A 58 -8.44 -11.23 17.15
N ALA A 59 -7.57 -11.63 16.23
CA ALA A 59 -7.52 -13.00 15.72
C ALA A 59 -7.16 -14.01 16.81
N ASN A 60 -6.21 -13.69 17.68
CA ASN A 60 -5.80 -14.53 18.80
C ASN A 60 -6.90 -14.73 19.83
N ARG A 61 -7.62 -13.66 20.19
CA ARG A 61 -8.81 -13.75 21.05
C ARG A 61 -9.90 -14.66 20.47
N ARG A 62 -9.91 -14.86 19.15
CA ARG A 62 -10.82 -15.75 18.42
C ARG A 62 -10.19 -17.11 18.08
N GLN A 63 -9.01 -17.43 18.62
CA GLN A 63 -8.27 -18.68 18.37
C GLN A 63 -8.01 -18.93 16.87
N LEU A 64 -7.63 -17.88 16.14
CA LEU A 64 -7.32 -17.91 14.70
C LEU A 64 -5.81 -17.76 14.41
N THR A 65 -4.94 -17.97 15.38
CA THR A 65 -3.49 -17.70 15.28
C THR A 65 -2.64 -18.90 15.68
N ASP A 66 -3.08 -20.11 15.35
CA ASP A 66 -2.31 -21.34 15.57
C ASP A 66 -1.34 -21.64 14.41
N GLU A 67 -0.54 -22.70 14.55
CA GLU A 67 0.43 -23.14 13.54
C GLU A 67 -0.20 -23.61 12.22
N LYS A 68 -1.52 -23.79 12.17
CA LYS A 68 -2.26 -24.28 11.01
C LYS A 68 -3.10 -23.19 10.34
N THR A 69 -3.02 -21.95 10.82
CA THR A 69 -3.84 -20.87 10.31
C THR A 69 -3.04 -19.88 9.47
N VAL A 70 -3.57 -19.56 8.29
CA VAL A 70 -3.16 -18.42 7.47
C VAL A 70 -4.25 -17.36 7.56
N ILE A 71 -3.89 -16.15 7.98
CA ILE A 71 -4.80 -15.00 8.03
C ILE A 71 -4.46 -14.06 6.89
N PHE A 72 -5.35 -13.93 5.91
CA PHE A 72 -5.27 -12.91 4.87
C PHE A 72 -5.95 -11.63 5.33
N VAL A 73 -5.31 -10.50 5.03
CA VAL A 73 -5.87 -9.17 5.20
C VAL A 73 -5.81 -8.47 3.85
N GLN A 74 -6.97 -8.04 3.37
CA GLN A 74 -7.10 -7.37 2.07
C GLN A 74 -7.95 -6.09 2.15
N GLY A 75 -7.69 -5.16 1.25
CA GLY A 75 -8.44 -3.92 1.10
C GLY A 75 -7.51 -2.71 1.13
N ASP A 76 -8.05 -1.55 1.49
CA ASP A 76 -7.25 -0.33 1.64
C ASP A 76 -6.47 -0.39 2.96
N LEU A 77 -5.24 -0.89 2.87
CA LEU A 77 -4.30 -0.95 3.98
C LEU A 77 -3.61 0.40 4.22
N ASN A 78 -3.97 1.41 3.43
CA ASN A 78 -3.48 2.78 3.51
C ASN A 78 -1.94 2.87 3.53
N SER A 79 -1.24 1.94 2.86
CA SER A 79 0.20 2.10 2.67
C SER A 79 0.48 3.38 1.89
N ARG A 80 1.57 4.05 2.24
CA ARG A 80 1.97 5.34 1.66
C ARG A 80 3.40 5.29 1.18
N THR A 81 3.62 5.95 0.05
CA THR A 81 4.94 6.21 -0.48
C THR A 81 5.60 7.32 0.33
N VAL A 82 6.83 7.07 0.77
CA VAL A 82 7.64 8.03 1.53
C VAL A 82 8.84 8.44 0.69
N LEU A 83 8.98 9.74 0.47
CA LEU A 83 10.12 10.33 -0.25
C LEU A 83 11.17 10.83 0.74
N ARG A 84 12.41 10.38 0.57
CA ARG A 84 13.57 10.80 1.37
C ARG A 84 14.71 11.23 0.46
N GLY A 85 14.79 12.52 0.16
CA GLY A 85 15.76 13.02 -0.81
C GLY A 85 15.51 12.38 -2.18
N THR A 86 16.42 11.55 -2.67
CA THR A 86 16.22 10.85 -3.95
C THR A 86 15.59 9.47 -3.80
N GLU A 87 15.49 8.96 -2.57
CA GLU A 87 15.00 7.62 -2.29
C GLU A 87 13.47 7.59 -2.15
N VAL A 88 12.91 6.44 -2.51
CA VAL A 88 11.47 6.20 -2.55
C VAL A 88 11.20 4.92 -1.80
N HIS A 89 10.37 5.02 -0.78
CA HIS A 89 10.02 3.91 0.09
C HIS A 89 8.51 3.66 0.07
N ASP A 90 8.08 2.45 0.40
CA ASP A 90 6.68 2.14 0.71
C ASP A 90 6.61 1.70 2.17
N ALA A 91 5.80 2.39 2.97
CA ALA A 91 5.80 2.19 4.41
C ALA A 91 5.43 0.75 4.83
N LEU A 92 4.50 0.10 4.12
CA LEU A 92 4.13 -1.28 4.44
C LEU A 92 5.18 -2.27 3.98
N LEU A 93 5.76 -2.13 2.78
CA LEU A 93 6.84 -3.01 2.31
C LEU A 93 8.05 -2.96 3.25
N GLU A 94 8.48 -1.76 3.62
CA GLU A 94 9.55 -1.53 4.60
C GLU A 94 9.24 -2.08 6.00
N LEU A 95 7.96 -2.14 6.39
CA LEU A 95 7.52 -2.75 7.65
C LEU A 95 7.56 -4.28 7.58
N LEU A 96 7.18 -4.87 6.45
CA LEU A 96 7.18 -6.31 6.26
C LEU A 96 8.61 -6.88 6.29
N ASP A 97 9.59 -6.11 5.83
CA ASP A 97 11.01 -6.49 5.84
C ASP A 97 11.75 -6.19 7.17
N ASP A 98 11.14 -5.41 8.07
CA ASP A 98 11.71 -5.01 9.36
C ASP A 98 11.47 -6.06 10.44
N ASP A 99 12.43 -6.98 10.61
CA ASP A 99 12.35 -8.09 11.58
C ASP A 99 12.12 -7.59 13.03
N ALA A 100 12.65 -6.43 13.41
CA ALA A 100 12.47 -5.88 14.76
C ALA A 100 11.02 -5.38 14.97
N MET A 101 10.42 -4.75 13.95
CA MET A 101 9.01 -4.37 14.00
C MET A 101 8.07 -5.58 13.94
N GLN A 102 8.39 -6.60 13.14
CA GLN A 102 7.62 -7.86 13.15
C GLN A 102 7.64 -8.52 14.53
N ALA A 103 8.80 -8.55 15.21
CA ALA A 103 8.91 -9.05 16.58
C ALA A 103 8.06 -8.22 17.56
N ALA A 104 8.08 -6.89 17.45
CA ALA A 104 7.29 -6.02 18.31
C ALA A 104 5.78 -6.14 18.08
N ILE A 105 5.34 -6.38 16.83
CA ILE A 105 3.94 -6.68 16.50
C ILE A 105 3.45 -7.91 17.27
N MET A 106 4.32 -8.91 17.46
CA MET A 106 3.99 -10.18 18.13
C MET A 106 4.20 -10.19 19.64
N HIS A 107 4.94 -9.24 20.19
CA HIS A 107 5.32 -9.18 21.61
C HIS A 107 4.10 -9.40 22.54
N GLU A 108 4.19 -10.28 23.54
CA GLU A 108 3.11 -10.56 24.52
C GLU A 108 1.77 -11.02 23.93
N LEU A 109 1.72 -11.53 22.69
CA LEU A 109 0.48 -12.09 22.12
C LEU A 109 0.36 -13.61 22.27
N GLU A 110 1.35 -14.30 22.84
CA GLU A 110 1.38 -15.77 23.01
C GLU A 110 1.15 -16.56 21.70
N LEU A 111 1.59 -16.00 20.57
CA LEU A 111 1.45 -16.62 19.24
C LEU A 111 2.64 -17.54 18.95
N PRO A 112 2.48 -18.56 18.08
CA PRO A 112 3.62 -19.23 17.49
C PRO A 112 4.48 -18.21 16.71
N PRO A 113 5.81 -18.44 16.58
CA PRO A 113 6.67 -17.64 15.73
C PRO A 113 6.05 -17.48 14.34
N GLY A 114 5.92 -16.26 13.83
CA GLY A 114 5.23 -15.94 12.59
C GLY A 114 5.56 -14.53 12.13
N ARG A 115 5.00 -14.08 11.02
CA ARG A 115 5.13 -12.68 10.55
C ARG A 115 4.11 -12.36 9.48
N TRP A 116 3.89 -11.07 9.29
CA TRP A 116 3.16 -10.57 8.13
C TRP A 116 4.03 -10.67 6.87
N ARG A 117 3.41 -11.00 5.75
CA ARG A 117 4.05 -11.17 4.44
C ARG A 117 3.12 -10.64 3.36
N GLU A 118 3.69 -10.11 2.29
CA GLU A 118 2.92 -9.75 1.09
C GLU A 118 2.64 -11.02 0.27
N VAL A 119 1.44 -11.15 -0.31
CA VAL A 119 1.14 -12.29 -1.20
C VAL A 119 1.93 -12.19 -2.50
N VAL A 120 2.04 -10.97 -3.06
CA VAL A 120 2.85 -10.68 -4.25
C VAL A 120 4.20 -10.13 -3.80
N PRO A 121 5.31 -10.86 -3.99
CA PRO A 121 6.61 -10.36 -3.59
C PRO A 121 7.05 -9.21 -4.51
N TYR A 122 7.36 -8.06 -3.93
CA TYR A 122 7.99 -6.93 -4.62
C TYR A 122 9.39 -6.72 -4.02
N SER A 123 10.40 -6.69 -4.88
CA SER A 123 11.77 -6.35 -4.49
C SER A 123 12.05 -4.86 -4.55
N SER A 124 11.24 -4.10 -5.30
CA SER A 124 11.36 -2.65 -5.44
C SER A 124 10.02 -1.96 -5.25
N VAL A 125 10.05 -0.82 -4.57
CA VAL A 125 8.92 0.11 -4.47
C VAL A 125 8.52 0.64 -5.84
N ASN A 126 9.47 0.71 -6.79
CA ASN A 126 9.20 1.22 -8.13
C ASN A 126 8.25 0.32 -8.93
N ASP A 127 8.16 -0.96 -8.57
CA ASP A 127 7.31 -1.94 -9.24
C ASP A 127 5.89 -1.96 -8.66
N LEU A 128 5.65 -1.29 -7.53
CA LEU A 128 4.35 -1.24 -6.91
C LEU A 128 3.35 -0.47 -7.79
N PRO A 129 2.16 -1.03 -8.04
CA PRO A 129 1.14 -0.34 -8.82
C PRO A 129 0.53 0.82 -8.03
N VAL A 130 0.18 1.90 -8.72
CA VAL A 130 -0.54 3.02 -8.13
C VAL A 130 -2.02 2.65 -8.07
N THR A 131 -2.54 2.47 -6.85
CA THR A 131 -3.97 2.21 -6.61
C THR A 131 -4.67 3.45 -6.08
N TYR A 132 -3.90 4.40 -5.50
CA TYR A 132 -4.38 5.65 -4.94
C TYR A 132 -3.67 6.84 -5.59
N LYS A 133 -4.43 7.62 -6.35
CA LYS A 133 -5.05 8.90 -5.93
C LYS A 133 -5.65 9.49 -7.20
N PHE A 134 -6.68 8.83 -7.69
CA PHE A 134 -7.19 9.08 -9.02
C PHE A 134 -8.37 10.06 -9.02
N HIS A 135 -8.62 10.65 -10.18
CA HIS A 135 -9.78 11.47 -10.43
C HIS A 135 -11.03 10.57 -10.43
N LEU A 136 -12.11 11.08 -9.84
CA LEU A 136 -13.37 10.32 -9.80
C LEU A 136 -13.96 10.08 -11.19
N ASN A 137 -13.68 10.98 -12.15
CA ASN A 137 -14.38 11.02 -13.44
C ASN A 137 -13.47 10.83 -14.66
N LEU A 138 -12.17 10.56 -14.46
CA LEU A 138 -11.23 10.36 -15.56
C LEU A 138 -10.73 8.92 -15.55
N ALA A 139 -10.97 8.23 -16.65
CA ALA A 139 -10.31 6.96 -16.93
C ALA A 139 -8.87 7.26 -17.29
N CYS A 140 -7.94 6.39 -16.89
CA CYS A 140 -6.58 6.51 -17.38
C CYS A 140 -6.58 6.21 -18.88
N SER A 141 -6.09 7.13 -19.70
CA SER A 141 -5.75 6.82 -21.08
C SER A 141 -4.58 5.84 -21.10
N THR A 142 -4.44 5.07 -22.18
CA THR A 142 -3.29 4.17 -22.37
C THR A 142 -1.99 4.89 -22.04
N PHE A 143 -1.11 4.23 -21.30
CA PHE A 143 0.22 4.76 -21.07
C PHE A 143 0.97 4.52 -22.36
N ASP A 144 0.96 5.53 -23.23
CA ASP A 144 1.81 5.49 -24.39
C ASP A 144 3.24 5.45 -23.85
N ASP A 145 3.87 4.29 -24.04
CA ASP A 145 5.24 4.01 -23.68
C ASP A 145 6.13 4.82 -24.64
N GLU A 146 6.05 6.15 -24.55
CA GLU A 146 6.97 7.08 -25.21
C GLU A 146 8.39 6.93 -24.65
N LEU A 147 8.59 6.05 -23.66
CA LEU A 147 9.85 5.34 -23.45
C LEU A 147 10.06 4.34 -24.59
N GLY A 148 10.07 4.85 -25.83
CA GLY A 148 10.37 4.06 -27.01
C GLY A 148 11.67 3.29 -26.73
N PRO A 149 11.73 1.98 -27.02
CA PRO A 149 12.96 1.24 -26.87
C PRO A 149 14.01 1.94 -27.73
N SER A 150 14.98 2.57 -27.07
CA SER A 150 16.09 3.25 -27.74
C SER A 150 16.87 2.22 -28.55
N GLY A 151 16.48 2.01 -29.81
CA GLY A 151 17.32 1.51 -30.90
C GLY A 151 17.91 0.11 -30.77
N GLY A 152 17.19 -0.87 -30.23
CA GLY A 152 17.61 -2.28 -30.23
C GLY A 152 16.80 -3.12 -31.20
N ASP A 153 17.37 -3.39 -32.38
CA ASP A 153 16.81 -4.27 -33.41
C ASP A 153 16.86 -5.73 -32.96
N SER A 154 15.73 -6.28 -32.50
CA SER A 154 15.58 -7.74 -32.39
C SER A 154 14.12 -8.16 -32.51
N SER A 155 13.81 -8.74 -33.66
CA SER A 155 12.68 -9.62 -33.89
C SER A 155 12.61 -10.70 -32.82
N GLU A 156 11.56 -10.76 -32.00
CA GLU A 156 11.06 -12.02 -31.44
C GLU A 156 9.67 -11.87 -30.82
N THR A 157 8.71 -12.57 -31.45
CA THR A 157 7.43 -13.07 -30.92
C THR A 157 6.65 -12.18 -29.95
N GLY A 158 5.70 -11.42 -30.52
CA GLY A 158 4.73 -10.60 -29.80
C GLY A 158 3.88 -11.39 -28.82
N SER A 159 4.31 -11.41 -27.56
CA SER A 159 3.43 -11.67 -26.43
C SER A 159 2.50 -10.46 -26.29
N PRO A 160 1.17 -10.64 -26.19
CA PRO A 160 0.24 -9.53 -26.03
C PRO A 160 0.63 -8.75 -24.78
N CYS A 161 1.18 -7.55 -25.00
CA CYS A 161 1.62 -6.66 -23.93
C CYS A 161 0.38 -6.32 -23.10
N SER A 162 0.29 -6.91 -21.90
CA SER A 162 -0.75 -6.56 -20.93
C SER A 162 -0.76 -5.05 -20.75
N PRO A 163 -1.95 -4.42 -20.65
CA PRO A 163 -2.03 -2.96 -20.49
C PRO A 163 -1.11 -2.53 -19.35
N SER A 164 -0.15 -1.68 -19.68
CA SER A 164 0.90 -1.25 -18.75
C SER A 164 0.26 -0.64 -17.50
N THR A 165 0.56 -1.17 -16.32
CA THR A 165 0.05 -0.62 -15.06
C THR A 165 0.84 0.64 -14.68
N LEU A 166 0.19 1.70 -14.19
CA LEU A 166 0.93 2.83 -13.61
C LEU A 166 1.62 2.37 -12.33
N THR A 167 2.94 2.48 -12.26
CA THR A 167 3.72 2.14 -11.07
C THR A 167 4.28 3.38 -10.39
N ILE A 168 4.71 3.24 -9.14
CA ILE A 168 5.43 4.32 -8.43
C ILE A 168 6.71 4.69 -9.18
N GLY A 169 7.39 3.71 -9.79
CA GLY A 169 8.58 3.95 -10.62
C GLY A 169 8.29 4.87 -11.80
N HIS A 170 7.16 4.70 -12.49
CA HIS A 170 6.74 5.58 -13.59
C HIS A 170 6.56 7.03 -13.13
N VAL A 171 5.95 7.24 -11.95
CA VAL A 171 5.75 8.57 -11.35
C VAL A 171 7.10 9.23 -11.08
N ILE A 172 8.00 8.52 -10.40
CA ILE A 172 9.30 9.08 -9.98
C ILE A 172 10.22 9.32 -11.18
N ALA A 173 10.32 8.37 -12.10
CA ALA A 173 11.16 8.50 -13.29
C ALA A 173 10.70 9.65 -14.19
N SER A 174 9.37 9.83 -14.36
CA SER A 174 8.84 10.93 -15.16
C SER A 174 9.09 12.29 -14.53
N ALA A 175 8.91 12.42 -13.22
CA ALA A 175 9.20 13.68 -12.52
C ALA A 175 10.67 14.08 -12.66
N ARG A 176 11.60 13.13 -12.50
CA ARG A 176 13.04 13.38 -12.68
C ARG A 176 13.39 13.87 -14.09
N ARG A 177 12.85 13.20 -15.12
CA ARG A 177 13.08 13.61 -16.53
C ARG A 177 12.57 15.03 -16.80
N SER A 178 11.39 15.38 -16.31
CA SER A 178 10.85 16.74 -16.47
C SER A 178 11.71 17.79 -15.78
N ALA A 179 12.24 17.48 -14.60
CA ALA A 179 13.14 18.37 -13.87
C ALA A 179 14.47 18.59 -14.64
N GLU A 180 15.04 17.52 -15.22
CA GLU A 180 16.26 17.58 -16.04
C GLU A 180 16.04 18.41 -17.32
N GLN A 181 14.92 18.19 -18.02
CA GLN A 181 14.57 18.97 -19.21
C GLN A 181 14.43 20.46 -18.88
N SER A 182 13.75 20.78 -17.78
CA SER A 182 13.58 22.16 -17.30
C SER A 182 14.93 22.81 -16.99
N ALA A 183 15.85 22.08 -16.33
CA ALA A 183 17.19 22.57 -16.03
C ALA A 183 18.03 22.84 -17.30
N SER A 184 17.93 21.97 -18.32
CA SER A 184 18.66 22.15 -19.59
C SER A 184 18.16 23.35 -20.42
N SER A 185 16.85 23.61 -20.41
CA SER A 185 16.25 24.74 -21.14
C SER A 185 16.62 26.11 -20.55
N ALA A 186 16.94 26.17 -19.25
CA ALA A 186 17.34 27.39 -18.57
C ALA A 186 18.74 27.86 -18.97
N THR A 187 19.64 26.95 -19.37
CA THR A 187 21.04 27.30 -19.69
C THR A 187 21.24 27.86 -21.10
N ASP A 188 20.31 27.64 -22.02
CA ASP A 188 20.49 27.99 -23.44
C ASP A 188 20.04 29.42 -23.80
N ASN A 189 19.22 30.06 -22.94
CA ASN A 189 18.64 31.37 -23.22
C ASN A 189 19.45 32.58 -22.70
N ASP A 190 20.59 32.39 -22.04
CA ASP A 190 21.33 33.48 -21.37
C ASP A 190 22.67 33.85 -22.03
N ILE A 191 22.88 33.50 -23.31
CA ILE A 191 23.97 34.06 -24.12
C ILE A 191 23.48 35.32 -24.85
N LYS A 192 23.08 36.33 -24.09
CA LYS A 192 23.01 37.71 -24.60
C LYS A 192 24.08 38.52 -23.85
N PRO A 193 25.10 39.06 -24.54
CA PRO A 193 26.16 39.82 -23.89
C PRO A 193 25.56 40.97 -23.07
N PRO A 194 25.89 41.12 -21.78
CA PRO A 194 25.27 42.13 -20.94
C PRO A 194 25.75 43.52 -21.37
N GLU A 195 24.82 44.36 -21.84
CA GLU A 195 25.03 45.81 -21.84
C GLU A 195 25.19 46.29 -20.40
N ARG A 196 26.39 46.76 -20.05
CA ARG A 196 26.74 47.33 -18.74
C ARG A 196 25.76 48.44 -18.34
N LYS A 197 24.81 48.14 -17.45
CA LYS A 197 24.12 49.14 -16.63
C LYS A 197 24.51 48.97 -15.17
N THR A 198 25.23 49.97 -14.66
CA THR A 198 25.73 50.06 -13.29
C THR A 198 24.59 50.41 -12.33
N SER A 199 23.99 49.41 -11.67
CA SER A 199 23.09 49.63 -10.53
C SER A 199 23.47 48.72 -9.36
N LYS A 200 23.55 49.32 -8.17
CA LYS A 200 24.04 48.76 -6.91
C LYS A 200 23.26 47.50 -6.48
N PRO A 201 23.94 46.45 -5.96
CA PRO A 201 23.27 45.23 -5.51
C PRO A 201 22.64 45.41 -4.12
N SER A 202 21.34 45.17 -4.01
CA SER A 202 20.63 45.04 -2.73
C SER A 202 20.75 43.60 -2.21
N SER A 203 21.34 43.43 -1.03
CA SER A 203 21.83 42.20 -0.42
C SER A 203 20.77 41.26 0.22
N ALA A 204 19.55 41.17 -0.32
CA ALA A 204 18.42 40.56 0.40
C ALA A 204 17.93 39.16 -0.04
N SER A 205 18.50 38.50 -1.06
CA SER A 205 17.80 37.36 -1.72
C SER A 205 18.51 35.99 -1.77
N LEU A 206 19.35 35.64 -0.79
CA LEU A 206 20.13 34.37 -0.82
C LEU A 206 19.91 33.42 0.37
N ARG A 207 18.86 33.58 1.19
CA ARG A 207 18.67 32.77 2.42
C ARG A 207 17.45 31.83 2.47
N SER A 208 16.66 31.67 1.41
CA SER A 208 15.45 30.82 1.45
C SER A 208 15.62 29.37 0.97
N ALA A 209 16.83 28.91 0.63
CA ALA A 209 17.03 27.63 -0.05
C ALA A 209 17.17 26.39 0.86
N GLN A 210 17.23 26.53 2.18
CA GLN A 210 17.66 25.42 3.07
C GLN A 210 16.61 24.91 4.08
N SER A 211 15.41 25.47 4.14
CA SER A 211 14.37 25.00 5.07
C SER A 211 13.11 24.47 4.38
N GLY A 212 13.24 23.99 3.14
CA GLY A 212 12.11 23.34 2.48
C GLY A 212 11.73 22.08 3.26
N GLY A 213 10.56 22.09 3.89
CA GLY A 213 10.12 20.98 4.75
C GLY A 213 9.94 19.69 3.94
N SER A 214 9.83 18.54 4.61
CA SER A 214 9.56 17.25 3.95
C SER A 214 8.35 17.30 2.99
N SER A 215 7.35 18.13 3.27
CA SER A 215 6.20 18.36 2.37
C SER A 215 6.57 18.89 0.98
N ASP A 216 7.69 19.62 0.88
CA ASP A 216 8.08 20.30 -0.37
C ASP A 216 8.58 19.33 -1.43
N ILE A 217 9.18 18.19 -1.04
CA ILE A 217 9.66 17.23 -2.04
C ILE A 217 8.52 16.54 -2.78
N TYR A 218 7.45 16.19 -2.08
CA TYR A 218 6.27 15.59 -2.70
C TYR A 218 5.58 16.58 -3.64
N ARG A 219 5.41 17.82 -3.19
CA ARG A 219 4.79 18.87 -4.02
C ARG A 219 5.62 19.16 -5.26
N ARG A 220 6.95 19.26 -5.12
CA ARG A 220 7.87 19.46 -6.24
C ARG A 220 7.75 18.33 -7.25
N THR A 221 7.85 17.08 -6.78
CA THR A 221 7.72 15.89 -7.64
C THR A 221 6.43 15.91 -8.46
N MET A 222 5.30 16.26 -7.84
CA MET A 222 4.01 16.37 -8.55
C MET A 222 3.95 17.58 -9.49
N THR A 223 4.59 18.69 -9.13
CA THR A 223 4.69 19.89 -10.00
C THR A 223 5.51 19.59 -11.25
N ASP A 224 6.64 18.89 -11.09
CA ASP A 224 7.56 18.56 -12.17
C ASP A 224 6.89 17.65 -13.22
N LEU A 225 5.92 16.81 -12.84
CA LEU A 225 5.17 16.00 -13.80
C LEU A 225 4.35 16.84 -14.80
N GLY A 226 3.91 18.03 -14.38
CA GLY A 226 3.03 18.90 -15.15
C GLY A 226 1.56 18.45 -15.16
N PRO A 227 0.62 19.38 -15.41
CA PRO A 227 -0.82 19.11 -15.35
C PRO A 227 -1.29 18.11 -16.42
N ASP A 228 -0.72 18.16 -17.63
CA ASP A 228 -1.16 17.30 -18.74
C ASP A 228 -0.86 15.82 -18.47
N ARG A 229 0.35 15.52 -17.98
CA ARG A 229 0.74 14.14 -17.63
C ARG A 229 -0.11 13.59 -16.49
N LEU A 230 -0.33 14.41 -15.45
CA LEU A 230 -1.20 14.03 -14.33
C LEU A 230 -2.64 13.76 -14.78
N ALA A 231 -3.17 14.59 -15.69
CA ALA A 231 -4.50 14.39 -16.25
C ALA A 231 -4.58 13.11 -17.09
N ASN A 232 -3.56 12.81 -17.91
CA ASN A 232 -3.48 11.58 -18.71
C ASN A 232 -3.46 10.32 -17.83
N TRP A 233 -2.72 10.37 -16.72
CA TRP A 233 -2.71 9.29 -15.72
C TRP A 233 -3.97 9.26 -14.85
N GLY A 234 -4.85 10.25 -14.98
CA GLY A 234 -6.00 10.44 -14.11
C GLY A 234 -5.62 10.67 -12.64
N VAL A 235 -4.42 11.16 -12.32
CA VAL A 235 -3.94 11.39 -10.95
C VAL A 235 -4.31 12.79 -10.46
N VAL A 236 -4.89 12.89 -9.26
CA VAL A 236 -5.33 14.17 -8.68
C VAL A 236 -4.16 14.91 -8.03
N PHE A 237 -3.88 16.11 -8.51
CA PHE A 237 -2.95 17.04 -7.86
C PHE A 237 -3.63 18.38 -7.59
N LYS A 238 -3.80 18.71 -6.29
CA LYS A 238 -4.31 20.00 -5.84
C LYS A 238 -3.13 20.83 -5.36
N GLN A 239 -2.53 21.61 -6.25
CA GLN A 239 -1.24 22.25 -6.00
C GLN A 239 -1.23 23.09 -4.74
N ASP A 240 -2.28 23.85 -4.41
CA ASP A 240 -2.29 24.74 -3.23
C ASP A 240 -2.50 23.98 -1.91
N HIS A 241 -3.27 22.90 -1.95
CA HIS A 241 -3.67 22.11 -0.78
C HIS A 241 -3.05 20.71 -0.77
N PHE A 242 -1.87 20.58 -1.36
CA PHE A 242 -1.15 19.32 -1.40
C PHE A 242 -0.59 18.98 -0.02
N ARG A 243 -0.69 17.69 0.34
CA ARG A 243 -0.22 17.09 1.60
C ARG A 243 0.51 15.79 1.28
N ALA A 244 1.55 15.46 2.03
CA ALA A 244 2.45 14.34 1.72
C ALA A 244 1.71 12.99 1.62
N PHE A 245 0.78 12.71 2.54
CA PHE A 245 -0.03 11.47 2.52
C PHE A 245 -0.99 11.37 1.32
N ARG A 246 -1.10 12.43 0.50
CA ARG A 246 -1.86 12.46 -0.75
C ARG A 246 -0.95 12.28 -1.99
N PHE A 247 0.26 11.77 -1.82
CA PHE A 247 1.10 11.35 -2.94
C PHE A 247 0.59 10.02 -3.51
N PRO A 248 0.79 9.72 -4.81
CA PRO A 248 0.44 8.43 -5.39
C PRO A 248 0.99 7.25 -4.57
N ALA A 249 0.18 6.21 -4.35
CA ALA A 249 0.53 5.09 -3.49
C ALA A 249 -0.14 3.77 -3.92
N CYS A 250 0.43 2.64 -3.47
CA CYS A 250 -0.17 1.30 -3.53
C CYS A 250 -0.90 1.02 -2.21
N ALA A 251 -2.08 1.62 -2.06
CA ALA A 251 -2.84 1.59 -0.82
C ALA A 251 -3.65 0.29 -0.65
N ASP A 252 -4.10 -0.28 -1.77
CA ASP A 252 -4.97 -1.46 -1.82
C ASP A 252 -4.14 -2.72 -2.03
N ARG A 253 -4.02 -3.55 -0.98
CA ARG A 253 -3.06 -4.67 -0.94
C ARG A 253 -3.66 -5.91 -0.30
N VAL A 254 -3.00 -7.05 -0.51
CA VAL A 254 -3.28 -8.34 0.12
C VAL A 254 -2.02 -8.85 0.80
N ILE A 255 -2.06 -8.88 2.12
CA ILE A 255 -1.01 -9.45 2.97
C ILE A 255 -1.56 -10.66 3.71
N TYR A 256 -0.66 -11.49 4.25
CA TYR A 256 -1.04 -12.59 5.12
C TYR A 256 -0.11 -12.71 6.32
N TRP A 257 -0.66 -13.19 7.43
CA TRP A 257 0.11 -13.70 8.55
C TRP A 257 -0.01 -15.22 8.57
N ALA A 258 1.10 -15.88 8.86
CA ALA A 258 1.15 -17.30 9.16
C ALA A 258 2.31 -17.57 10.11
N ALA A 259 2.16 -18.59 10.95
CA ALA A 259 3.27 -19.15 11.71
C ALA A 259 4.40 -19.55 10.74
N ASP A 260 5.65 -19.35 11.14
CA ASP A 260 6.83 -19.59 10.30
C ASP A 260 6.91 -21.06 9.87
N SER A 261 6.54 -22.00 10.74
CA SER A 261 6.46 -23.44 10.44
C SER A 261 5.53 -23.76 9.27
N LEU A 262 4.43 -23.02 9.12
CA LEU A 262 3.51 -23.14 8.00
C LEU A 262 3.96 -22.30 6.80
N ALA A 263 4.34 -21.04 7.04
CA ALA A 263 4.74 -20.10 6.00
C ALA A 263 5.94 -20.59 5.19
N ASP A 264 6.85 -21.33 5.81
CA ASP A 264 8.01 -21.95 5.15
C ASP A 264 7.63 -23.06 4.16
N ARG A 265 6.40 -23.57 4.24
CA ARG A 265 5.82 -24.58 3.35
C ARG A 265 4.98 -23.97 2.23
N LEU A 266 4.66 -22.67 2.32
CA LEU A 266 3.82 -21.96 1.36
C LEU A 266 4.64 -21.44 0.19
N SER A 267 4.17 -21.69 -1.03
CA SER A 267 4.62 -21.01 -2.24
C SER A 267 3.45 -20.47 -3.04
N TRP A 268 3.71 -19.43 -3.83
CA TRP A 268 2.71 -18.71 -4.60
C TRP A 268 3.07 -18.78 -6.08
N GLU A 269 2.09 -19.12 -6.91
CA GLU A 269 2.16 -18.84 -8.35
C GLU A 269 1.22 -17.69 -8.66
N LEU A 270 1.64 -16.80 -9.55
CA LEU A 270 0.92 -15.61 -9.96
C LEU A 270 0.63 -15.71 -11.46
N PRO A 271 -0.45 -16.40 -11.87
CA PRO A 271 -0.75 -16.62 -13.29
C PRO A 271 -0.84 -15.34 -14.12
N ARG A 272 -1.20 -14.23 -13.47
CA ARG A 272 -1.33 -12.88 -14.07
C ARG A 272 -0.21 -11.92 -13.67
N GLY A 273 0.88 -12.43 -13.09
CA GLY A 273 2.07 -11.65 -12.75
C GLY A 273 1.99 -10.80 -11.48
N GLY A 274 0.81 -10.63 -10.88
CA GLY A 274 0.66 -9.91 -9.60
C GLY A 274 -0.65 -9.13 -9.51
N TYR A 275 -0.58 -7.95 -8.92
CA TYR A 275 -1.73 -7.05 -8.81
C TYR A 275 -2.08 -6.45 -10.17
N GLU A 276 -3.36 -6.46 -10.49
CA GLU A 276 -3.91 -5.76 -11.64
C GLU A 276 -4.84 -4.66 -11.20
N VAL A 277 -4.64 -3.46 -11.75
CA VAL A 277 -5.43 -2.29 -11.38
C VAL A 277 -6.40 -1.96 -12.50
N ASN A 278 -7.69 -1.97 -12.20
CA ASN A 278 -8.71 -1.56 -13.15
C ASN A 278 -8.77 -0.01 -13.23
N HIS A 279 -7.89 0.57 -14.05
CA HIS A 279 -7.84 2.01 -14.26
C HIS A 279 -9.04 2.60 -15.02
N ALA A 280 -9.86 1.75 -15.66
CA ALA A 280 -11.06 2.16 -16.37
C ALA A 280 -12.26 2.39 -15.42
N GLN A 281 -12.24 1.82 -14.21
CA GLN A 281 -13.31 2.03 -13.25
C GLN A 281 -13.23 3.42 -12.60
N LEU A 282 -14.37 4.10 -12.57
CA LEU A 282 -14.55 5.46 -12.07
C LEU A 282 -15.33 5.49 -10.75
N GLY A 283 -15.47 6.68 -10.16
CA GLY A 283 -16.30 6.93 -8.97
C GLY A 283 -15.58 6.81 -7.62
N SER A 284 -14.29 6.49 -7.62
CA SER A 284 -13.45 6.44 -6.42
C SER A 284 -12.08 7.08 -6.70
N ASP A 285 -11.41 7.60 -5.67
CA ASP A 285 -10.01 8.01 -5.74
C ASP A 285 -9.04 6.83 -5.58
N HIS A 286 -9.58 5.66 -5.24
CA HIS A 286 -8.93 4.36 -5.36
C HIS A 286 -9.33 3.68 -6.68
N ARG A 287 -8.44 2.85 -7.21
CA ARG A 287 -8.75 1.98 -8.35
C ARG A 287 -8.87 0.53 -7.86
N PRO A 288 -9.93 -0.20 -8.28
CA PRO A 288 -10.10 -1.59 -7.90
C PRO A 288 -8.87 -2.41 -8.30
N VAL A 289 -8.47 -3.29 -7.40
CA VAL A 289 -7.34 -4.19 -7.60
C VAL A 289 -7.86 -5.62 -7.63
N SER A 290 -7.41 -6.41 -8.61
CA SER A 290 -7.59 -7.85 -8.63
C SER A 290 -6.23 -8.55 -8.47
N LEU A 291 -6.25 -9.70 -7.80
CA LEU A 291 -5.09 -10.57 -7.65
C LEU A 291 -5.54 -12.01 -7.86
N GLU A 292 -4.92 -12.68 -8.83
CA GLU A 292 -5.08 -14.12 -9.03
C GLU A 292 -3.82 -14.84 -8.54
N VAL A 293 -4.02 -15.77 -7.60
CA VAL A 293 -2.93 -16.54 -6.98
C VAL A 293 -3.27 -18.01 -6.92
N VAL A 294 -2.25 -18.86 -7.08
CA VAL A 294 -2.30 -20.28 -6.72
C VAL A 294 -1.41 -20.47 -5.51
N LEU A 295 -2.01 -20.80 -4.37
CA LEU A 295 -1.27 -21.17 -3.16
C LEU A 295 -0.95 -22.65 -3.19
N ARG A 296 0.33 -22.99 -3.11
CA ARG A 296 0.81 -24.36 -2.95
C ARG A 296 1.33 -24.56 -1.53
N LEU A 297 0.99 -25.70 -0.97
CA LEU A 297 1.49 -26.16 0.32
C LEU A 297 2.35 -27.40 0.10
N ALA A 298 3.62 -27.31 0.48
CA ALA A 298 4.51 -28.45 0.47
C ALA A 298 4.37 -29.30 1.75
N PRO A 299 4.61 -30.62 1.70
CA PRO A 299 4.61 -31.46 2.90
C PRO A 299 5.77 -31.14 3.86
N ALA A 300 6.86 -30.58 3.35
CA ALA A 300 8.03 -30.15 4.12
C ALA A 300 8.33 -28.67 3.87
N ALA A 301 9.12 -28.06 4.77
CA ALA A 301 9.57 -26.68 4.61
C ALA A 301 10.36 -26.52 3.29
N LEU A 302 9.97 -25.55 2.48
CA LEU A 302 10.64 -25.16 1.23
C LEU A 302 11.78 -24.17 1.48
N ARG A 303 11.71 -23.45 2.59
CA ARG A 303 12.66 -22.43 3.02
C ARG A 303 12.74 -22.41 4.55
N THR A 304 13.67 -21.65 5.10
CA THR A 304 13.76 -21.39 6.53
C THR A 304 13.52 -19.90 6.78
N SER A 305 12.45 -19.58 7.50
CA SER A 305 12.19 -18.22 7.96
C SER A 305 13.31 -17.75 8.88
N ARG A 306 13.74 -16.50 8.73
CA ARG A 306 14.79 -15.90 9.59
C ARG A 306 14.27 -15.83 11.02
N ASN A 307 15.07 -16.18 12.02
CA ASN A 307 14.66 -15.95 13.41
C ASN A 307 14.42 -14.45 13.64
N LEU A 308 13.23 -14.09 14.13
CA LEU A 308 12.96 -12.71 14.52
C LEU A 308 13.88 -12.36 15.68
N ALA A 309 14.62 -11.27 15.54
CA ALA A 309 15.42 -10.75 16.63
C ALA A 309 14.51 -10.33 17.80
N PHE A 310 15.00 -10.43 19.03
CA PHE A 310 14.27 -9.88 20.17
C PHE A 310 14.02 -8.39 19.95
N ALA A 311 12.77 -7.96 20.09
CA ALA A 311 12.41 -6.56 19.97
C ALA A 311 13.12 -5.75 21.07
N THR A 312 13.75 -4.64 20.69
CA THR A 312 14.36 -3.73 21.67
C THR A 312 13.27 -2.98 22.43
N CYS A 313 13.49 -2.73 23.72
CA CYS A 313 12.49 -2.14 24.63
C CYS A 313 11.83 -0.86 24.06
N GLY A 314 12.61 0.05 23.47
CA GLY A 314 12.07 1.31 22.91
C GLY A 314 11.16 1.12 21.70
N LEU A 315 11.42 0.10 20.86
CA LEU A 315 10.57 -0.18 19.70
C LEU A 315 9.26 -0.85 20.13
N VAL A 316 9.32 -1.72 21.15
CA VAL A 316 8.14 -2.32 21.77
C VAL A 316 7.24 -1.24 22.37
N GLU A 317 7.79 -0.26 23.09
CA GLU A 317 7.01 0.86 23.62
C GLU A 317 6.30 1.64 22.51
N GLY A 318 6.98 1.91 21.40
CA GLY A 318 6.37 2.51 20.22
C GLY A 318 5.17 1.71 19.68
N VAL A 319 5.26 0.39 19.59
CA VAL A 319 4.21 -0.46 18.98
C VAL A 319 3.11 -0.85 19.97
N VAL A 320 3.45 -1.08 21.24
CA VAL A 320 2.55 -1.61 22.27
C VAL A 320 1.82 -0.51 23.01
N SER A 321 2.43 0.66 23.23
CA SER A 321 1.83 1.71 24.06
C SER A 321 0.46 2.12 23.49
N PRO A 322 -0.63 1.94 24.27
CA PRO A 322 -1.94 2.41 23.86
C PRO A 322 -1.82 3.92 23.67
N SER A 323 -2.12 4.42 22.47
CA SER A 323 -2.15 5.89 22.33
C SER A 323 -3.25 6.41 23.23
N GLU A 324 -2.98 7.39 24.08
CA GLU A 324 -3.92 7.93 25.07
C GLU A 324 -5.26 8.39 24.47
N ASN A 325 -5.31 8.59 23.15
CA ASN A 325 -6.52 8.95 22.38
C ASN A 325 -7.23 7.78 21.68
N GLU A 326 -6.74 6.54 21.83
CA GLU A 326 -7.52 5.36 21.44
C GLU A 326 -8.42 5.02 22.62
N LEU A 327 -9.54 5.75 22.71
CA LEU A 327 -10.70 5.25 23.43
C LEU A 327 -10.90 3.80 22.98
N PRO A 328 -10.97 2.85 23.91
CA PRO A 328 -11.11 1.47 23.52
C PRO A 328 -12.46 1.39 22.81
N ASP A 329 -12.46 0.99 21.54
CA ASP A 329 -13.65 0.61 20.77
C ASP A 329 -14.30 -0.62 21.47
N LEU A 330 -14.79 -0.41 22.71
CA LEU A 330 -15.50 -1.37 23.55
C LEU A 330 -16.96 -1.54 23.12
N GLU A 331 -17.37 -0.90 22.04
CA GLU A 331 -18.55 -1.31 21.30
C GLU A 331 -18.14 -2.44 20.36
N ASP A 332 -17.84 -3.58 20.99
CA ASP A 332 -18.14 -4.90 20.46
C ASP A 332 -19.67 -4.94 20.30
N GLU A 333 -20.17 -4.25 19.27
CA GLU A 333 -21.53 -4.36 18.74
C GLU A 333 -21.80 -5.85 18.61
N GLY A 334 -22.66 -6.35 19.51
CA GLY A 334 -22.86 -7.76 19.73
C GLY A 334 -22.98 -8.50 18.41
N LEU A 335 -22.09 -9.49 18.22
CA LEU A 335 -22.34 -10.60 17.32
C LEU A 335 -23.58 -11.32 17.85
N VAL A 336 -24.76 -10.79 17.52
CA VAL A 336 -26.00 -11.54 17.56
C VAL A 336 -25.78 -12.65 16.53
N SER A 337 -25.51 -13.85 17.02
CA SER A 337 -25.51 -15.04 16.20
C SER A 337 -26.89 -15.15 15.55
N GLU A 338 -26.98 -14.94 14.24
CA GLU A 338 -28.22 -15.05 13.45
C GLU A 338 -28.74 -16.51 13.35
N ASP A 339 -28.22 -17.44 14.16
CA ASP A 339 -28.52 -18.87 14.08
C ASP A 339 -29.73 -19.33 14.94
N ASP A 340 -30.48 -18.43 15.59
CA ASP A 340 -31.58 -18.84 16.49
C ASP A 340 -32.99 -18.28 16.17
N GLU A 341 -33.22 -17.73 14.97
CA GLU A 341 -34.53 -17.14 14.60
C GLU A 341 -35.23 -17.79 13.38
N LEU A 342 -35.12 -19.12 13.25
CA LEU A 342 -35.91 -19.91 12.29
C LEU A 342 -37.17 -20.52 12.91
N GLN A 343 -37.99 -19.75 13.64
CA GLN A 343 -39.38 -20.12 13.91
C GLN A 343 -40.32 -18.89 13.94
N GLY A 344 -40.76 -18.48 12.74
CA GLY A 344 -42.14 -18.00 12.56
C GLY A 344 -42.31 -16.55 12.08
N ARG A 345 -42.63 -16.41 10.78
CA ARG A 345 -43.71 -15.55 10.20
C ARG A 345 -43.54 -15.52 8.68
N GLN A 346 -44.48 -16.10 7.95
CA GLN A 346 -45.60 -15.44 7.27
C GLN A 346 -45.17 -14.46 6.16
N SER A 347 -45.49 -14.90 4.95
CA SER A 347 -45.32 -14.29 3.63
C SER A 347 -46.05 -12.96 3.45
N LEU A 348 -45.36 -11.94 2.91
CA LEU A 348 -45.94 -10.82 2.14
C LEU A 348 -44.86 -10.25 1.17
N PRO A 349 -45.27 -9.52 0.10
CA PRO A 349 -44.69 -9.68 -1.24
C PRO A 349 -43.53 -8.73 -1.57
N GLU A 350 -42.72 -9.22 -2.51
CA GLU A 350 -41.63 -8.54 -3.19
C GLU A 350 -42.13 -7.33 -3.98
N ASP A 351 -41.58 -6.14 -3.71
CA ASP A 351 -41.21 -5.23 -4.79
C ASP A 351 -40.15 -4.18 -4.39
N GLN A 352 -39.20 -3.99 -5.32
CA GLN A 352 -38.27 -2.87 -5.52
C GLN A 352 -37.00 -2.63 -4.66
N MET A 353 -35.88 -2.79 -5.40
CA MET A 353 -34.70 -1.90 -5.50
C MET A 353 -33.52 -2.04 -4.52
N LYS A 354 -32.79 -3.14 -4.75
CA LYS A 354 -31.33 -3.23 -4.99
C LYS A 354 -30.51 -1.93 -4.86
N ARG A 355 -29.74 -1.85 -3.76
CA ARG A 355 -28.36 -1.35 -3.74
C ARG A 355 -27.52 -2.28 -2.87
N THR A 356 -26.88 -3.26 -3.51
CA THR A 356 -25.87 -4.12 -2.89
C THR A 356 -24.49 -3.62 -3.31
N GLY A 357 -23.75 -3.03 -2.38
CA GLY A 357 -22.29 -3.01 -2.45
C GLY A 357 -21.80 -4.42 -2.19
N SER A 358 -21.66 -5.21 -3.26
CA SER A 358 -21.14 -6.58 -3.19
C SER A 358 -19.64 -6.54 -3.44
N CYS A 359 -18.85 -6.72 -2.37
CA CYS A 359 -17.48 -7.18 -2.49
C CYS A 359 -17.57 -8.71 -2.69
N ALA A 360 -17.80 -9.14 -3.92
CA ALA A 360 -17.86 -10.55 -4.28
C ALA A 360 -16.43 -11.09 -4.35
N MET A 361 -15.99 -11.73 -3.28
CA MET A 361 -14.77 -12.53 -3.27
C MET A 361 -15.11 -13.90 -3.88
N PHE A 362 -14.82 -14.08 -5.17
CA PHE A 362 -14.88 -15.38 -5.81
C PHE A 362 -13.62 -16.18 -5.45
N ILE A 363 -13.72 -17.00 -4.39
CA ILE A 363 -12.79 -18.11 -4.20
C ILE A 363 -13.41 -19.31 -4.91
N SER A 364 -13.01 -19.53 -6.16
CA SER A 364 -13.32 -20.77 -6.87
C SER A 364 -12.32 -21.83 -6.44
N SER A 365 -12.74 -22.79 -5.60
CA SER A 365 -11.97 -24.01 -5.37
C SER A 365 -12.09 -24.91 -6.60
N VAL A 366 -10.98 -25.17 -7.30
CA VAL A 366 -10.86 -26.25 -8.28
C VAL A 366 -10.29 -27.48 -7.59
#